data_AF-A0A7J3T9Z4-F1
#
_entry.id   AF-A0A7J3T9Z4-F1
#
_cell.length_a   1.000
_cell.length_b   1.000
_cell.length_c   1.000
_cell.angle_alpha   90.00
_cell.angle_beta   90.00
_cell.angle_gamma   90.00
#
_symmetry.space_group_name_H-M   'P 1'
#
loop_
_entity.id
_entity.type
_entity.pdbx_description
1 polymer ?
#
loop_
_entity_poly.entity_id
_entity_poly.type
_entity_poly.pdbx_seq_one_letter_code
_entity_poly.pdbx_strand_id
1 'polypeptide(L)'
;MYRFISFVIVIFFILVALSPLASAEAPQQQTATSTTSTPIKHVVNIFLENHSFDNIFGIYPYNNYTTNESLSTNLSRPLNLLGNSSLLSMLTEVPSGIFNTKDPNEGYIPYHIDWNHGKMNGFLNGSGPQGLTYYSAEQMAPEWDLAQQYGLADNYYAPQISESSPNHLFYLAGFSPVMNDYGPPPYVPITQSIFG
;
A
#
# COMPACT_ATOMS: atom_id res chain seq x y z
N MET A 1 65.29 -10.99 44.56
CA MET A 1 64.56 -11.27 43.31
C MET A 1 63.20 -10.58 43.21
N TYR A 2 62.93 -9.47 43.93
CA TYR A 2 61.65 -8.74 43.87
C TYR A 2 61.78 -7.26 43.41
N ARG A 3 63.00 -6.74 43.24
CA ARG A 3 63.25 -5.34 42.83
C ARG A 3 63.44 -5.12 41.33
N PHE A 4 63.57 -6.20 40.54
CA PHE A 4 63.70 -6.14 39.08
C PHE A 4 62.37 -6.26 38.34
N ILE A 5 61.40 -6.98 38.93
CA ILE A 5 60.08 -7.22 38.31
C ILE A 5 59.21 -5.94 38.33
N SER A 6 59.41 -5.08 39.32
CA SER A 6 58.61 -3.85 39.47
C SER A 6 58.96 -2.75 38.46
N PHE A 7 60.17 -2.75 37.87
CA PHE A 7 60.59 -1.73 36.91
C PHE A 7 60.14 -2.04 35.47
N VAL A 8 60.06 -3.33 35.13
CA VAL A 8 59.63 -3.80 33.80
C VAL A 8 58.13 -3.59 33.58
N ILE A 9 57.32 -3.74 34.63
CA ILE A 9 55.85 -3.55 34.55
C ILE A 9 55.49 -2.07 34.35
N VAL A 10 56.21 -1.13 34.96
CA VAL A 10 55.92 0.31 34.82
C VAL A 10 56.27 0.84 33.42
N ILE A 11 57.33 0.34 32.80
CA ILE A 11 57.70 0.73 31.42
C ILE A 11 56.72 0.16 30.39
N PHE A 12 56.17 -1.04 30.63
CA PHE A 12 55.17 -1.64 29.74
C PHE A 12 53.84 -0.85 29.75
N PHE A 13 53.44 -0.29 30.89
CA PHE A 13 52.23 0.54 30.98
C PHE A 13 52.40 1.95 30.39
N ILE A 14 53.61 2.53 30.38
CA ILE A 14 53.86 3.85 29.78
C ILE A 14 53.91 3.78 28.24
N LEU A 15 54.34 2.65 27.66
CA LEU A 15 54.40 2.48 26.20
C LEU A 15 53.03 2.23 25.53
N VAL A 16 52.03 1.74 26.26
CA VAL A 16 50.66 1.56 25.73
C VAL A 16 49.87 2.88 25.74
N ALA A 17 50.29 3.88 26.52
CA ALA A 17 49.61 5.18 26.60
C ALA A 17 50.01 6.18 25.49
N LEU A 18 50.96 5.84 24.61
CA LEU A 18 51.45 6.73 23.55
C LEU A 18 51.24 6.20 22.12
N SER A 19 50.47 5.14 21.92
CA SER A 19 50.03 4.78 20.57
C SER A 19 49.12 5.90 20.04
N PRO A 20 49.45 6.57 18.92
CA PRO A 20 48.52 7.48 18.29
C PRO A 20 47.27 6.68 17.96
N LEU A 21 46.13 7.09 18.50
CA LEU A 21 44.83 6.67 17.97
C LEU A 21 44.84 7.11 16.50
N ALA A 22 45.09 6.16 15.60
CA ALA A 22 44.78 6.37 14.21
C ALA A 22 43.26 6.57 14.16
N SER A 23 42.83 7.83 14.03
CA SER A 23 41.46 8.12 13.61
C SER A 23 41.29 7.43 12.28
N ALA A 24 40.58 6.30 12.28
CA ALA A 24 39.99 5.80 11.06
C ALA A 24 38.99 6.88 10.63
N GLU A 25 39.38 7.72 9.67
CA GLU A 25 38.43 8.52 8.93
C GLU A 25 37.42 7.52 8.35
N ALA A 26 36.20 7.56 8.88
CA ALA A 26 35.09 6.86 8.27
C ALA A 26 35.08 7.26 6.79
N PRO A 27 34.90 6.32 5.85
CA PRO A 27 34.79 6.67 4.45
C PRO A 27 33.73 7.75 4.34
N GLN A 28 34.11 8.94 3.89
CA GLN A 28 33.11 9.95 3.56
C GLN A 28 32.25 9.31 2.48
N GLN A 29 31.04 8.90 2.85
CA GLN A 29 30.02 8.53 1.89
C GLN A 29 29.88 9.76 1.00
N GLN A 30 30.42 9.64 -0.20
CA GLN A 30 30.29 10.63 -1.23
C GLN A 30 28.79 10.76 -1.45
N THR A 31 28.19 11.82 -0.89
CA THR A 31 26.76 12.10 -1.04
C THR A 31 26.55 12.39 -2.51
N ALA A 32 26.33 11.34 -3.29
CA ALA A 32 25.88 11.47 -4.66
C ALA A 32 24.58 12.26 -4.54
N THR A 33 24.64 13.53 -4.94
CA THR A 33 23.46 14.38 -5.03
C THR A 33 22.61 13.79 -6.14
N SER A 34 21.73 12.84 -5.81
CA SER A 34 20.81 12.25 -6.77
C SER A 34 19.91 13.37 -7.27
N THR A 35 20.14 13.80 -8.50
CA THR A 35 19.27 14.77 -9.17
C THR A 35 17.99 14.04 -9.56
N THR A 36 16.86 14.56 -9.11
CA THR A 36 15.52 14.03 -9.46
C THR A 36 14.90 14.94 -10.51
N SER A 37 14.13 14.39 -11.44
CA SER A 37 13.44 15.18 -12.48
C SER A 37 12.35 16.09 -11.93
N THR A 38 11.79 15.75 -10.77
CA THR A 38 10.81 16.56 -10.04
C THR A 38 11.40 17.04 -8.71
N PRO A 39 10.76 18.00 -8.02
CA PRO A 39 11.16 18.38 -6.66
C PRO A 39 11.07 17.24 -5.62
N ILE A 40 10.36 16.14 -5.91
CA ILE A 40 10.15 15.01 -5.00
C ILE A 40 11.47 14.24 -4.84
N LYS A 41 11.93 14.08 -3.59
CA LYS A 41 13.18 13.37 -3.25
C LYS A 41 12.95 11.98 -2.64
N HIS A 42 11.80 11.80 -2.01
CA HIS A 42 11.43 10.56 -1.34
C HIS A 42 9.99 10.22 -1.72
N VAL A 43 9.78 8.95 -2.07
CA VAL A 43 8.45 8.39 -2.31
C VAL A 43 8.28 7.28 -1.27
N VAL A 44 7.24 7.40 -0.45
CA VAL A 44 6.80 6.34 0.45
C VAL A 44 5.54 5.76 -0.16
N ASN A 45 5.60 4.50 -0.56
CA ASN A 45 4.42 3.80 -1.02
C ASN A 45 3.82 2.96 0.10
N ILE A 46 2.56 3.21 0.41
CA ILE A 46 1.77 2.43 1.37
C ILE A 46 0.80 1.59 0.55
N PHE A 47 0.98 0.27 0.56
CA PHE A 47 0.14 -0.65 -0.18
C PHE A 47 -0.89 -1.26 0.76
N LEU A 48 -2.17 -1.00 0.49
CA LEU A 48 -3.30 -1.59 1.19
C LEU A 48 -3.74 -2.86 0.46
N GLU A 49 -4.43 -3.75 1.18
CA GLU A 49 -4.85 -5.06 0.67
C GLU A 49 -6.38 -5.17 0.61
N ASN A 50 -6.88 -5.93 -0.38
CA ASN A 50 -8.23 -6.50 -0.43
C ASN A 50 -9.44 -5.54 -0.32
N HIS A 51 -9.31 -4.26 -0.71
CA HIS A 51 -10.44 -3.34 -0.81
C HIS A 51 -10.55 -2.71 -2.21
N SER A 52 -11.75 -2.73 -2.79
CA SER A 52 -12.03 -2.02 -4.05
C SER A 52 -12.20 -0.52 -3.82
N PHE A 53 -12.05 0.27 -4.89
CA PHE A 53 -12.34 1.71 -4.81
C PHE A 53 -13.76 1.97 -4.32
N ASP A 54 -14.76 1.29 -4.88
CA ASP A 54 -16.16 1.50 -4.50
C ASP A 54 -16.47 1.05 -3.06
N ASN A 55 -15.69 0.11 -2.51
CA ASN A 55 -15.84 -0.33 -1.13
C ASN A 55 -15.42 0.75 -0.10
N ILE A 56 -14.47 1.64 -0.43
CA ILE A 56 -14.01 2.71 0.46
C ILE A 56 -14.55 4.08 0.03
N PHE A 57 -14.57 4.37 -1.27
CA PHE A 57 -14.83 5.70 -1.84
C PHE A 57 -16.07 5.74 -2.74
N GLY A 58 -16.81 4.65 -2.91
CA GLY A 58 -17.96 4.59 -3.85
C GLY A 58 -19.04 5.63 -3.57
N ILE A 59 -19.20 6.01 -2.30
CA ILE A 59 -20.11 7.10 -1.88
C ILE A 59 -19.40 8.41 -1.54
N TYR A 60 -18.07 8.48 -1.61
CA TYR A 60 -17.34 9.72 -1.32
C TYR A 60 -17.79 10.88 -2.23
N PRO A 61 -17.88 12.14 -1.73
CA PRO A 61 -17.70 12.60 -0.35
C PRO A 61 -19.02 12.66 0.43
N TYR A 62 -20.04 11.88 0.04
CA TYR A 62 -21.33 11.89 0.72
C TYR A 62 -21.21 11.33 2.13
N ASN A 63 -21.70 12.08 3.11
CA ASN A 63 -21.88 11.59 4.46
C ASN A 63 -23.30 11.94 4.96
N ASN A 64 -23.88 11.08 5.80
CA ASN A 64 -25.23 11.26 6.34
C ASN A 64 -25.30 12.35 7.44
N TYR A 65 -24.16 12.86 7.91
CA TYR A 65 -24.06 13.80 9.05
C TYR A 65 -24.02 15.27 8.65
N THR A 66 -23.69 15.57 7.39
CA THR A 66 -23.66 16.94 6.87
C THR A 66 -25.00 17.29 6.30
N THR A 67 -25.97 17.59 7.17
CA THR A 67 -27.14 18.37 6.76
C THR A 67 -26.66 19.81 6.53
N ASN A 68 -26.35 20.17 5.29
CA ASN A 68 -26.07 21.52 4.77
C ASN A 68 -24.61 22.04 4.73
N GLU A 69 -23.60 21.22 4.97
CA GLU A 69 -22.20 21.57 4.68
C GLU A 69 -21.60 20.43 3.85
N SER A 70 -21.86 20.40 2.54
CA SER A 70 -21.12 19.49 1.66
C SER A 70 -19.63 19.75 1.90
N LEU A 71 -18.89 18.75 2.38
CA LEU A 71 -17.46 18.84 2.64
C LEU A 71 -16.62 19.28 1.42
N SER A 72 -17.25 19.38 0.24
CA SER A 72 -16.99 20.52 -0.64
C SER A 72 -17.95 20.49 -1.84
N THR A 73 -18.63 21.60 -2.10
CA THR A 73 -19.34 21.83 -3.38
C THR A 73 -18.40 21.90 -4.59
N ASN A 74 -17.08 21.93 -4.35
CA ASN A 74 -16.01 21.96 -5.34
C ASN A 74 -15.29 20.61 -5.51
N LEU A 75 -15.66 19.57 -4.74
CA LEU A 75 -15.06 18.24 -4.88
C LEU A 75 -15.76 17.53 -6.03
N SER A 76 -14.97 17.09 -6.99
CA SER A 76 -15.46 16.18 -8.02
C SER A 76 -15.89 14.89 -7.34
N ARG A 77 -17.16 14.54 -7.50
CA ARG A 77 -17.68 13.26 -7.03
C ARG A 77 -17.31 12.20 -8.08
N PRO A 78 -16.66 11.09 -7.71
CA PRO A 78 -16.49 9.97 -8.62
C PRO A 78 -17.85 9.56 -9.18
N LEU A 79 -18.04 9.63 -10.49
CA LEU A 79 -19.32 9.31 -11.14
C LEU A 79 -19.35 7.80 -11.43
N ASN A 80 -19.54 6.98 -10.40
CA ASN A 80 -19.55 5.51 -10.53
C ASN A 80 -20.93 4.90 -10.24
N LEU A 81 -21.95 5.28 -11.02
CA LEU A 81 -23.23 4.57 -10.98
C LEU A 81 -23.32 3.58 -12.13
N LEU A 82 -23.20 2.29 -11.81
CA LEU A 82 -23.63 1.21 -12.69
C LEU A 82 -25.11 1.45 -13.04
N GLY A 83 -25.48 1.45 -14.32
CA GLY A 83 -26.87 1.58 -14.77
C GLY A 83 -27.79 0.40 -14.38
N ASN A 84 -27.34 -0.49 -13.50
CA ASN A 84 -28.03 -1.68 -13.05
C ASN A 84 -28.70 -1.44 -11.68
N SER A 85 -29.94 -0.95 -11.70
CA SER A 85 -30.72 -0.64 -10.50
C SER A 85 -30.91 -1.83 -9.55
N SER A 86 -30.90 -3.06 -10.06
CA SER A 86 -31.04 -4.26 -9.22
C SER A 86 -29.82 -4.48 -8.35
N LEU A 87 -28.61 -4.33 -8.88
CA LEU A 87 -27.38 -4.43 -8.06
C LEU A 87 -27.23 -3.24 -7.12
N LEU A 88 -27.58 -2.03 -7.57
CA LEU A 88 -27.59 -0.85 -6.71
C LEU A 88 -28.50 -1.04 -5.49
N SER A 89 -29.65 -1.71 -5.65
CA SER A 89 -30.56 -2.01 -4.53
C SER A 89 -30.02 -3.04 -3.53
N MET A 90 -28.95 -3.76 -3.89
CA MET A 90 -28.29 -4.74 -3.04
C MET A 90 -27.06 -4.17 -2.32
N LEU A 91 -26.59 -2.98 -2.70
CA LEU A 91 -25.48 -2.32 -2.01
C LEU A 91 -25.87 -1.98 -0.58
N THR A 92 -25.01 -2.36 0.37
CA THR A 92 -25.30 -2.21 1.79
C THR A 92 -24.12 -1.52 2.49
N GLU A 93 -24.40 -0.42 3.18
CA GLU A 93 -23.40 0.23 4.04
C GLU A 93 -23.04 -0.67 5.22
N VAL A 94 -21.75 -0.74 5.55
CA VAL A 94 -21.28 -1.40 6.77
C VAL A 94 -21.78 -0.62 7.99
N PRO A 95 -22.43 -1.26 8.98
CA PRO A 95 -22.97 -0.55 10.13
C PRO A 95 -21.93 0.28 10.90
N SER A 96 -22.39 1.38 11.49
CA SER A 96 -21.57 2.24 12.36
C SER A 96 -20.85 1.44 13.45
N GLY A 97 -19.57 1.76 13.67
CA GLY A 97 -18.73 1.10 14.68
C GLY A 97 -18.27 -0.32 14.32
N ILE A 98 -18.59 -0.83 13.13
CA ILE A 98 -18.09 -2.10 12.61
C ILE A 98 -16.95 -1.84 11.62
N PHE A 99 -15.76 -2.32 11.94
CA PHE A 99 -14.53 -2.11 11.17
C PHE A 99 -14.02 -3.38 10.47
N ASN A 100 -14.81 -4.45 10.48
CA ASN A 100 -14.51 -5.67 9.75
C ASN A 100 -15.80 -6.25 9.18
N THR A 101 -15.66 -6.90 8.03
CA THR A 101 -16.73 -7.66 7.39
C THR A 101 -16.24 -9.07 7.11
N LYS A 102 -17.16 -9.96 6.73
CA LYS A 102 -16.76 -11.25 6.20
C LYS A 102 -16.12 -11.02 4.82
N ASP A 103 -14.97 -11.65 4.59
CA ASP A 103 -14.29 -11.56 3.30
C ASP A 103 -15.18 -12.07 2.15
N PRO A 104 -15.21 -11.36 1.01
CA PRO A 104 -15.76 -11.88 -0.23
C PRO A 104 -15.03 -13.13 -0.70
N ASN A 105 -15.69 -13.91 -1.55
CA ASN A 105 -15.00 -14.99 -2.25
C ASN A 105 -13.97 -14.39 -3.22
N GLU A 106 -12.71 -14.72 -3.02
CA GLU A 106 -11.60 -14.17 -3.78
C GLU A 106 -10.97 -15.18 -4.72
N GLY A 107 -10.38 -14.67 -5.80
CA GLY A 107 -9.65 -15.49 -6.75
C GLY A 107 -9.82 -15.07 -8.21
N TYR A 108 -8.91 -15.52 -9.07
CA TYR A 108 -9.01 -15.35 -10.52
C TYR A 108 -10.42 -15.70 -11.04
N ILE A 109 -10.96 -16.85 -10.63
CA ILE A 109 -12.27 -17.32 -11.09
C ILE A 109 -13.43 -16.42 -10.64
N PRO A 110 -13.66 -16.16 -9.33
CA PRO A 110 -14.76 -15.29 -8.91
C PRO A 110 -14.66 -13.87 -9.47
N TYR A 111 -13.46 -13.30 -9.59
CA TYR A 111 -13.31 -11.95 -10.14
C TYR A 111 -13.71 -11.87 -11.63
N HIS A 112 -13.43 -12.91 -12.41
CA HIS A 112 -13.88 -12.95 -13.81
C HIS A 112 -15.39 -13.19 -13.94
N ILE A 113 -15.99 -13.88 -12.98
CA ILE A 113 -17.45 -13.98 -12.86
C ILE A 113 -18.04 -12.59 -12.57
N ASP A 114 -17.47 -11.84 -11.63
CA ASP A 114 -17.93 -10.50 -11.26
C ASP A 114 -17.89 -9.54 -12.44
N TRP A 115 -16.76 -9.52 -13.13
CA TRP A 115 -16.52 -8.72 -14.33
C TRP A 115 -17.51 -9.04 -15.46
N ASN A 116 -17.87 -10.33 -15.61
CA ASN A 116 -18.82 -10.83 -16.61
C ASN A 116 -18.64 -10.21 -18.00
N HIS A 117 -17.44 -10.33 -18.58
CA HIS A 117 -17.12 -9.79 -19.90
C HIS A 117 -17.41 -8.28 -20.05
N GLY A 118 -17.20 -7.51 -18.98
CA GLY A 118 -17.42 -6.06 -18.94
C GLY A 118 -18.87 -5.65 -18.63
N LYS A 119 -19.77 -6.60 -18.37
CA LYS A 119 -21.14 -6.29 -17.93
C LYS A 119 -21.21 -5.84 -16.47
N MET A 120 -20.20 -6.18 -15.66
CA MET A 120 -20.07 -5.75 -14.26
C MET A 120 -21.31 -6.06 -13.43
N ASN A 121 -21.88 -7.26 -13.62
CA ASN A 121 -23.11 -7.67 -12.95
C ASN A 121 -23.06 -9.08 -12.35
N GLY A 122 -21.87 -9.66 -12.21
CA GLY A 122 -21.69 -10.98 -11.63
C GLY A 122 -21.36 -11.00 -10.14
N PHE A 123 -21.22 -9.83 -9.48
CA PHE A 123 -20.74 -9.67 -8.10
C PHE A 123 -21.39 -10.60 -7.07
N LEU A 124 -22.71 -10.81 -7.16
CA LEU A 124 -23.42 -11.72 -6.26
C LEU A 124 -23.02 -13.19 -6.44
N ASN A 125 -22.62 -13.58 -7.65
CA ASN A 125 -22.27 -14.96 -8.01
C ASN A 125 -20.77 -15.26 -7.90
N GLY A 126 -19.90 -14.28 -8.16
CA GLY A 126 -18.45 -14.45 -8.04
C GLY A 126 -17.99 -14.19 -6.61
N SER A 127 -17.88 -12.91 -6.24
CA SER A 127 -17.47 -12.45 -4.90
C SER A 127 -18.48 -12.75 -3.80
N GLY A 128 -19.77 -12.89 -4.14
CA GLY A 128 -20.84 -13.07 -3.18
C GLY A 128 -21.41 -11.74 -2.63
N PRO A 129 -22.45 -11.80 -1.80
CA PRO A 129 -23.11 -10.60 -1.28
C PRO A 129 -22.19 -9.72 -0.41
N GLN A 130 -21.12 -10.29 0.15
CA GLN A 130 -20.10 -9.55 0.89
C GLN A 130 -19.40 -8.50 0.00
N GLY A 131 -19.20 -8.80 -1.28
CA GLY A 131 -18.61 -7.88 -2.25
C GLY A 131 -19.51 -6.69 -2.62
N LEU A 132 -20.75 -6.65 -2.13
CA LEU A 132 -21.70 -5.55 -2.31
C LEU A 132 -21.82 -4.67 -1.04
N THR A 133 -20.87 -4.80 -0.12
CA THR A 133 -20.80 -3.92 1.05
C THR A 133 -19.83 -2.76 0.81
N TYR A 134 -20.07 -1.62 1.43
CA TYR A 134 -19.20 -0.45 1.37
C TYR A 134 -19.08 0.22 2.73
N TYR A 135 -17.92 0.80 3.01
CA TYR A 135 -17.67 1.63 4.18
C TYR A 135 -17.99 3.10 3.88
N SER A 136 -18.26 3.87 4.92
CA SER A 136 -18.40 5.33 4.83
C SER A 136 -17.30 6.03 5.62
N ALA A 137 -17.40 7.36 5.69
CA ALA A 137 -16.53 8.18 6.54
C ALA A 137 -16.50 7.72 8.01
N GLU A 138 -17.54 7.02 8.49
CA GLU A 138 -17.60 6.55 9.87
C GLU A 138 -16.51 5.53 10.21
N GLN A 139 -16.10 4.72 9.23
CA GLN A 139 -15.06 3.73 9.40
C GLN A 139 -13.73 4.16 8.76
N MET A 140 -13.79 4.87 7.64
CA MET A 140 -12.62 5.20 6.80
C MET A 140 -12.27 6.69 6.82
N ALA A 141 -12.50 7.35 7.97
CA ALA A 141 -12.22 8.77 8.14
C ALA A 141 -10.77 9.15 7.72
N PRO A 142 -9.71 8.41 8.10
CA PRO A 142 -8.35 8.75 7.70
C PRO A 142 -8.17 8.79 6.17
N GLU A 143 -8.69 7.81 5.45
CA GLU A 143 -8.62 7.72 3.99
C GLU A 143 -9.39 8.85 3.32
N TRP A 144 -10.56 9.19 3.85
CA TRP A 144 -11.41 10.26 3.32
C TRP A 144 -10.82 11.66 3.58
N ASP A 145 -10.18 11.85 4.74
CA ASP A 145 -9.46 13.09 5.08
C ASP A 145 -8.24 13.27 4.16
N LEU A 146 -7.52 12.19 3.84
CA LEU A 146 -6.42 12.21 2.87
C LEU A 146 -6.94 12.55 1.47
N ALA A 147 -8.06 11.96 1.04
CA ALA A 147 -8.67 12.25 -0.25
C ALA A 147 -9.17 13.71 -0.35
N GLN A 148 -9.58 14.32 0.76
CA GLN A 148 -9.97 15.73 0.79
C GLN A 148 -8.77 16.68 0.69
N GLN A 149 -7.65 16.34 1.34
CA GLN A 149 -6.45 17.19 1.40
C GLN A 149 -5.53 17.03 0.19
N TYR A 150 -5.55 15.88 -0.46
CA TYR A 150 -4.61 15.48 -1.51
C TYR A 150 -5.33 14.98 -2.77
N GLY A 151 -4.56 14.47 -3.74
CA GLY A 151 -5.12 13.88 -4.95
C GLY A 151 -5.66 12.47 -4.70
N LEU A 152 -6.86 12.19 -5.23
CA LEU A 152 -7.45 10.86 -5.31
C LEU A 152 -7.47 10.41 -6.77
N ALA A 153 -6.99 9.18 -7.04
CA ALA A 153 -7.02 8.59 -8.38
C ALA A 153 -8.23 7.64 -8.49
N ASP A 154 -9.33 8.13 -9.06
CA ASP A 154 -10.59 7.38 -9.26
C ASP A 154 -10.61 6.53 -10.55
N ASN A 155 -9.51 6.56 -11.31
CA ASN A 155 -9.31 5.83 -12.56
C ASN A 155 -7.99 5.03 -12.53
N TYR A 156 -7.73 4.35 -11.41
CA TYR A 156 -6.56 3.49 -11.19
C TYR A 156 -7.01 2.04 -10.98
N TYR A 157 -6.47 1.12 -11.78
CA TYR A 157 -6.91 -0.28 -11.82
C TYR A 157 -5.77 -1.24 -11.50
N ALA A 158 -6.14 -2.39 -10.96
CA ALA A 158 -5.23 -3.52 -10.87
C ALA A 158 -4.74 -3.93 -12.28
N PRO A 159 -3.43 -4.17 -12.47
CA PRO A 159 -2.88 -4.60 -13.75
C PRO A 159 -3.39 -5.98 -14.17
N GLN A 160 -3.85 -6.80 -13.21
CA GLN A 160 -4.47 -8.09 -13.48
C GLN A 160 -5.71 -8.33 -12.61
N ILE A 161 -6.77 -8.86 -13.20
CA ILE A 161 -8.01 -9.28 -12.52
C ILE A 161 -7.74 -10.60 -11.78
N SER A 162 -6.96 -10.53 -10.70
CA SER A 162 -6.55 -11.67 -9.88
C SER A 162 -6.14 -11.21 -8.48
N GLU A 163 -5.67 -12.16 -7.69
CA GLU A 163 -5.27 -12.03 -6.28
C GLU A 163 -3.98 -11.20 -6.09
N SER A 164 -3.45 -11.19 -4.87
CA SER A 164 -2.35 -10.31 -4.46
C SER A 164 -1.03 -10.62 -5.16
N SER A 165 -0.62 -11.89 -5.29
CA SER A 165 0.72 -12.24 -5.81
C SER A 165 1.03 -11.64 -7.18
N PRO A 166 0.18 -11.80 -8.22
CA PRO A 166 0.48 -11.18 -9.51
C PRO A 166 0.50 -9.66 -9.45
N ASN A 167 -0.43 -9.04 -8.72
CA ASN A 167 -0.54 -7.58 -8.66
C ASN A 167 0.61 -6.93 -7.89
N HIS A 168 1.12 -7.57 -6.83
CA HIS A 168 2.33 -7.15 -6.13
C HIS A 168 3.57 -7.18 -7.03
N LEU A 169 3.70 -8.24 -7.84
CA LEU A 169 4.82 -8.36 -8.78
C LEU A 169 4.73 -7.31 -9.89
N PHE A 170 3.53 -7.07 -10.44
CA PHE A 170 3.33 -5.95 -11.38
C PHE A 170 3.70 -4.60 -10.76
N TYR A 171 3.37 -4.37 -9.49
CA TYR A 171 3.71 -3.13 -8.80
C TYR A 171 5.22 -2.88 -8.74
N LEU A 172 6.01 -3.94 -8.53
CA LEU A 172 7.47 -3.85 -8.41
C LEU A 172 8.22 -3.97 -9.74
N ALA A 173 7.68 -4.69 -10.71
CA ALA A 173 8.42 -5.07 -11.91
C ALA A 173 7.76 -4.66 -13.23
N GLY A 174 6.51 -4.20 -13.21
CA GLY A 174 5.73 -3.92 -14.42
C GLY A 174 5.29 -5.18 -15.17
N PHE A 175 5.57 -6.37 -14.65
CA PHE A 175 5.10 -7.66 -15.15
C PHE A 175 4.92 -8.67 -14.01
N SER A 176 4.18 -9.75 -14.27
CA SER A 176 4.08 -10.90 -13.36
C SER A 176 4.34 -12.20 -14.13
N PRO A 177 5.13 -13.15 -13.57
CA PRO A 177 5.30 -14.50 -14.13
C PRO A 177 4.13 -15.44 -13.82
N VAL A 178 3.18 -15.01 -12.99
CA VAL A 178 1.99 -15.79 -12.63
C VAL A 178 0.71 -15.05 -12.95
N MET A 179 -0.36 -15.82 -13.14
CA MET A 179 -1.68 -15.28 -13.37
C MET A 179 -2.56 -15.24 -12.12
N ASN A 180 -2.25 -16.02 -11.09
CA ASN A 180 -3.00 -16.13 -9.84
C ASN A 180 -2.09 -16.48 -8.65
N ASP A 181 -2.65 -16.54 -7.46
CA ASP A 181 -1.96 -17.06 -6.27
C ASP A 181 -1.69 -18.55 -6.42
N TYR A 182 -0.40 -18.93 -6.47
CA TYR A 182 0.05 -20.31 -6.53
C TYR A 182 1.19 -20.53 -5.53
N GLY A 183 1.33 -21.75 -5.00
CA GLY A 183 2.38 -22.05 -4.01
C GLY A 183 3.79 -21.95 -4.60
N PRO A 184 4.84 -22.10 -3.76
CA PRO A 184 5.64 -20.99 -3.22
C PRO A 184 5.45 -19.65 -3.94
N PRO A 185 5.45 -18.51 -3.22
CA PRO A 185 5.16 -17.23 -3.84
C PRO A 185 6.13 -16.98 -5.00
N PRO A 186 5.60 -16.69 -6.19
CA PRO A 186 6.42 -16.38 -7.35
C PRO A 186 7.24 -15.14 -7.05
N TYR A 187 8.45 -15.08 -7.61
CA TYR A 187 9.35 -13.97 -7.38
C TYR A 187 9.83 -13.39 -8.71
N VAL A 188 10.14 -12.10 -8.69
CA VAL A 188 10.89 -11.40 -9.73
C VAL A 188 12.22 -10.97 -9.12
N PRO A 189 13.37 -11.33 -9.70
CA PRO A 189 14.67 -10.83 -9.25
C PRO A 189 14.70 -9.30 -9.24
N ILE A 190 15.37 -8.68 -8.27
CA ILE A 190 15.46 -7.21 -8.19
C ILE A 190 16.03 -6.59 -9.48
N THR A 191 16.96 -7.30 -10.13
CA THR A 191 17.57 -6.93 -11.42
C THR A 191 16.60 -6.90 -12.60
N GLN A 192 15.38 -7.41 -12.42
CA GLN A 192 14.29 -7.39 -13.40
C GLN A 192 13.13 -6.49 -12.92
N SER A 193 13.25 -5.88 -11.75
CA SER A 193 12.27 -4.94 -11.21
C SER A 193 12.51 -3.53 -11.75
N ILE A 194 11.55 -2.62 -11.55
CA ILE A 194 11.71 -1.21 -11.92
C ILE A 194 12.68 -0.46 -10.99
N PHE A 195 13.15 -1.12 -9.92
CA PHE A 195 14.07 -0.56 -8.94
C PHE A 195 15.54 -0.96 -9.15
N GLY A 196 15.83 -1.89 -10.08
CA GLY A 196 17.18 -2.18 -10.60
C GLY A 196 17.92 -3.39 -10.07
#